data_AF-A0A9D8SBB9-F1
#
_entry.id   AF-A0A9D8SBB9-F1
#
_cell.length_a   1.000
_cell.length_b   1.000
_cell.length_c   1.000
_cell.angle_alpha   90.00
_cell.angle_beta   90.00
_cell.angle_gamma   90.00
#
_symmetry.space_group_name_H-M   'P 1'
#
loop_
_entity.id
_entity.type
_entity.pdbx_description
1 polymer ?
#
loop_
_entity_poly.entity_id
_entity_poly.type
_entity_poly.pdbx_seq_one_letter_code
_entity_poly.pdbx_strand_id
1 'polypeptide(L)'
;GYACLICAAGKAAHLAGVMAAHTALPVIGIPVKGSTMDGLDSLLSTVQMPKGVPVATVAIDGSENAALLAVQMMAISDDELYAKFVEYKEKMASDILEKDAKIQALAEEK
;
A
#
# COMPACT_ATOMS: atom_id res chain seq x y z
N GLY A 1 14.91 13.51 9.02
CA GLY A 1 14.74 13.43 7.55
C GLY A 1 13.47 12.69 7.22
N TYR A 2 13.25 12.32 5.96
CA TYR A 2 12.12 11.48 5.53
C TYR A 2 12.54 10.00 5.46
N ALA A 3 11.64 9.07 5.80
CA ALA A 3 11.92 7.63 5.76
C ALA A 3 11.64 7.00 4.40
N CYS A 4 10.60 7.46 3.70
CA CYS A 4 10.22 7.01 2.35
C CYS A 4 9.36 8.09 1.66
N LEU A 5 9.09 7.90 0.37
CA LEU A 5 8.18 8.73 -0.42
C LEU A 5 6.99 7.90 -0.89
N ILE A 6 5.79 8.48 -0.84
CA ILE A 6 4.57 7.87 -1.41
C ILE A 6 4.14 8.72 -2.61
N CYS A 7 4.01 8.09 -3.77
CA CYS A 7 3.71 8.74 -5.03
C CYS A 7 2.44 8.13 -5.64
N ALA A 8 1.38 8.92 -5.77
CA ALA A 8 0.14 8.52 -6.43
C ALA A 8 0.07 9.15 -7.83
N ALA A 9 -0.15 8.34 -8.86
CA ALA A 9 -0.32 8.81 -10.23
C ALA A 9 -1.21 7.88 -11.05
N GLY A 10 -2.00 8.46 -11.96
CA GLY A 10 -2.86 7.74 -12.90
C GLY A 10 -2.46 7.97 -14.36
N LYS A 11 -3.09 7.22 -15.27
CA LYS A 11 -2.77 7.19 -16.70
C LYS A 11 -1.32 6.75 -16.93
N ALA A 12 -0.51 7.57 -17.59
CA ALA A 12 0.93 7.37 -17.70
C ALA A 12 1.61 7.74 -16.36
N ALA A 13 1.60 6.80 -15.42
CA ALA A 13 2.00 7.02 -14.03
C ALA A 13 3.53 7.07 -13.85
N HIS A 14 4.16 8.17 -14.27
CA HIS A 14 5.62 8.34 -14.23
C HIS A 14 6.18 8.90 -12.91
N LEU A 15 5.33 9.50 -12.05
CA LEU A 15 5.78 10.22 -10.87
C LEU A 15 6.68 9.38 -9.96
N ALA A 16 6.26 8.16 -9.62
CA ALA A 16 7.02 7.28 -8.73
C ALA A 16 8.39 6.92 -9.33
N GLY A 17 8.45 6.63 -10.63
CA GLY A 17 9.69 6.32 -11.31
C GLY A 17 10.65 7.51 -11.37
N VAL A 18 10.15 8.72 -11.64
CA VAL A 18 10.97 9.94 -11.63
C VAL A 18 11.54 10.21 -10.25
N MET A 19 10.72 10.07 -9.20
CA MET A 19 11.20 10.26 -7.83
C MET A 19 12.27 9.21 -7.46
N ALA A 20 12.03 7.93 -7.78
CA ALA A 20 12.98 6.85 -7.52
C ALA A 20 14.33 7.05 -8.23
N ALA A 21 14.34 7.70 -9.40
CA ALA A 21 15.58 8.02 -10.13
C ALA A 21 16.40 9.14 -9.48
N HIS A 22 15.80 9.98 -8.64
CA HIS A 22 16.43 11.18 -8.07
C HIS A 22 16.65 11.11 -6.55
N THR A 23 16.35 9.97 -5.92
CA THR A 23 16.48 9.80 -4.48
C THR A 23 17.00 8.41 -4.12
N ALA A 24 17.73 8.32 -3.00
CA ALA A 24 18.10 7.04 -2.39
C ALA A 24 17.03 6.55 -1.40
N LEU A 25 16.01 7.35 -1.11
CA LEU A 25 14.91 6.95 -0.24
C LEU A 25 14.02 5.90 -0.96
N PRO A 26 13.43 4.95 -0.22
CA PRO A 26 12.40 4.08 -0.76
C PRO A 26 11.23 4.88 -1.33
N VAL A 27 10.75 4.49 -2.51
CA VAL A 27 9.58 5.10 -3.16
C VAL A 27 8.47 4.06 -3.30
N ILE A 28 7.30 4.38 -2.77
CA ILE A 28 6.08 3.58 -2.86
C ILE A 28 5.17 4.19 -3.92
N GLY A 29 4.78 3.40 -4.91
CA GLY A 29 3.91 3.82 -6.01
C GLY A 29 2.47 3.38 -5.78
N ILE A 30 1.52 4.32 -5.86
CA ILE A 30 0.07 4.05 -5.87
C ILE A 30 -0.45 4.31 -7.30
N PRO A 31 -0.77 3.26 -8.07
CA PRO A 31 -1.47 3.42 -9.33
C PRO A 31 -2.87 3.96 -9.05
N VAL A 32 -3.22 5.11 -9.64
CA VAL A 32 -4.55 5.70 -9.48
C VAL A 32 -5.43 5.30 -10.65
N LYS A 33 -6.65 4.83 -10.37
CA LYS A 33 -7.58 4.41 -11.40
C LYS A 33 -7.90 5.56 -12.35
N GLY A 34 -7.62 5.36 -13.64
CA GLY A 34 -7.98 6.28 -14.71
C GLY A 34 -9.41 6.07 -15.22
N SER A 35 -9.87 6.96 -16.10
CA SER A 35 -11.16 6.84 -16.81
C SER A 35 -11.20 5.71 -17.85
N THR A 36 -10.04 5.15 -18.20
CA THR A 36 -9.85 4.13 -19.23
C THR A 36 -8.98 3.00 -18.66
N MET A 37 -9.16 1.77 -19.14
CA MET A 37 -8.35 0.60 -18.76
C MET A 37 -8.38 0.21 -17.28
N ASP A 38 -9.34 0.73 -16.50
CA ASP A 38 -9.52 0.46 -15.07
C ASP A 38 -8.23 0.57 -14.21
N GLY A 39 -7.28 1.42 -14.61
CA GLY A 39 -6.01 1.62 -13.90
C GLY A 39 -4.92 0.60 -14.23
N LEU A 40 -5.15 -0.34 -15.16
CA LEU A 40 -4.12 -1.28 -15.62
C LEU A 40 -2.94 -0.55 -16.29
N ASP A 41 -3.23 0.53 -17.02
CA ASP A 41 -2.24 1.42 -17.61
C ASP A 41 -1.31 2.02 -16.54
N SER A 42 -1.92 2.48 -15.45
CA SER A 42 -1.26 3.12 -14.32
C SER A 42 -0.45 2.10 -13.52
N LEU A 43 -1.00 0.89 -13.33
CA LEU A 43 -0.33 -0.22 -12.65
C LEU A 43 0.94 -0.62 -13.41
N LEU A 44 0.81 -0.90 -14.72
CA LEU A 44 1.94 -1.29 -15.56
C LEU A 44 2.99 -0.17 -15.65
N SER A 45 2.56 1.09 -15.76
CA SER A 45 3.47 2.24 -15.78
C SER A 45 4.28 2.39 -14.48
N THR A 46 3.70 2.01 -13.35
CA THR A 46 4.34 2.16 -12.03
C THR A 46 5.21 0.95 -11.68
N VAL A 47 4.75 -0.28 -11.98
CA VAL A 47 5.42 -1.52 -11.56
C VAL A 47 6.55 -1.96 -12.50
N GLN A 48 6.47 -1.67 -13.80
CA GLN A 48 7.42 -2.16 -14.80
C GLN A 48 8.70 -1.32 -14.86
N MET A 49 9.33 -1.10 -13.71
CA MET A 49 10.56 -0.32 -13.60
C MET A 49 11.78 -1.09 -14.14
N PRO A 50 12.72 -0.40 -14.83
CA PRO A 50 13.96 -1.02 -15.27
C PRO A 50 14.88 -1.37 -14.09
N LYS A 51 15.87 -2.24 -14.36
CA LYS A 51 16.88 -2.64 -13.37
C LYS A 51 17.62 -1.41 -12.84
N GLY A 52 17.78 -1.35 -11.51
CA GLY A 52 18.54 -0.30 -10.82
C GLY A 52 17.71 0.84 -10.24
N VAL A 53 16.43 0.99 -10.62
CA VAL A 53 15.55 2.06 -10.12
C VAL A 53 14.23 1.45 -9.62
N PRO A 54 14.20 0.83 -8.43
CA PRO A 54 13.02 0.13 -7.94
C PRO A 54 11.92 1.08 -7.43
N VAL A 55 10.66 0.67 -7.60
CA VAL A 55 9.48 1.29 -6.97
C VAL A 55 8.68 0.18 -6.28
N ALA A 56 8.28 0.41 -5.03
CA ALA A 56 7.40 -0.50 -4.29
C ALA A 56 5.94 -0.21 -4.66
N THR A 57 5.42 -0.88 -5.70
CA THR A 57 4.06 -0.63 -6.20
C THR A 57 3.02 -1.40 -5.39
N VAL A 58 1.99 -0.69 -4.91
CA VAL A 58 0.82 -1.30 -4.25
C VAL A 58 -0.34 -1.47 -5.23
N ALA A 59 -1.47 -2.00 -4.74
CA ALA A 59 -2.69 -2.15 -5.53
C ALA A 59 -3.19 -0.81 -6.12
N ILE A 60 -3.98 -0.89 -7.19
CA ILE A 60 -4.68 0.27 -7.76
C ILE A 60 -5.57 0.89 -6.68
N ASP A 61 -5.49 2.21 -6.54
CA ASP A 61 -6.13 3.01 -5.47
C ASP A 61 -5.80 2.53 -4.04
N GLY A 62 -4.72 1.76 -3.87
CA GLY A 62 -4.30 1.16 -2.61
C GLY A 62 -3.59 2.11 -1.65
N SER A 63 -4.09 3.32 -1.43
CA SER A 63 -3.45 4.34 -0.60
C SER A 63 -3.25 3.90 0.86
N GLU A 64 -4.20 3.18 1.42
CA GLU A 64 -4.08 2.60 2.77
C GLU A 64 -2.90 1.62 2.85
N ASN A 65 -2.76 0.73 1.85
CA ASN A 65 -1.64 -0.21 1.79
C ASN A 65 -0.30 0.50 1.62
N ALA A 66 -0.24 1.61 0.87
CA ALA A 66 0.98 2.40 0.77
C ALA A 66 1.37 3.02 2.13
N ALA A 67 0.40 3.54 2.89
CA ALA A 67 0.65 4.05 4.22
C ALA A 67 1.10 2.95 5.19
N LEU A 68 0.44 1.78 5.17
CA LEU A 68 0.84 0.63 5.99
C LEU A 68 2.22 0.11 5.62
N LEU A 69 2.57 0.05 4.32
CA LEU A 69 3.90 -0.33 3.88
C LEU A 69 4.97 0.66 4.34
N ALA A 70 4.69 1.97 4.29
CA ALA A 70 5.57 2.98 4.85
C ALA A 70 5.79 2.80 6.36
N VAL A 71 4.71 2.49 7.11
CA VAL A 71 4.80 2.16 8.54
C VAL A 71 5.66 0.92 8.76
N GLN A 72 5.49 -0.13 7.96
CA GLN A 72 6.33 -1.34 8.04
C GLN A 72 7.81 -1.04 7.76
N MET A 73 8.12 -0.19 6.76
CA MET A 73 9.49 0.22 6.48
C MET A 73 10.12 0.96 7.67
N MET A 74 9.38 1.86 8.32
CA MET A 74 9.85 2.60 9.50
C MET A 74 9.98 1.70 10.73
N ALA A 75 9.07 0.74 10.91
CA ALA A 75 9.05 -0.19 12.03
C ALA A 75 10.24 -1.15 12.06
N ILE A 76 11.02 -1.27 10.98
CA ILE A 76 12.25 -2.09 10.95
C ILE A 76 13.28 -1.58 11.98
N SER A 77 13.32 -0.27 12.22
CA SER A 77 14.26 0.34 13.16
C SER A 77 13.59 1.08 14.33
N ASP A 78 12.30 0.87 14.53
CA ASP A 78 11.51 1.51 15.58
C ASP A 78 10.63 0.46 16.28
N ASP A 79 11.10 -0.01 17.44
CA ASP A 79 10.45 -1.07 18.21
C ASP A 79 9.06 -0.66 18.73
N GLU A 80 8.86 0.63 19.03
CA GLU A 80 7.55 1.14 19.49
C GLU A 80 6.55 1.13 18.34
N LEU A 81 6.97 1.57 17.15
CA LEU A 81 6.14 1.53 15.97
C LEU A 81 5.86 0.09 15.53
N TYR A 82 6.85 -0.81 15.66
CA TYR A 82 6.67 -2.24 15.42
C TYR A 82 5.59 -2.83 16.33
N ALA A 83 5.65 -2.57 17.63
CA ALA A 83 4.64 -3.04 18.58
C ALA A 83 3.23 -2.52 18.23
N LYS A 84 3.11 -1.24 17.89
CA LYS A 84 1.83 -0.64 17.44
C LYS A 84 1.29 -1.30 16.16
N PHE A 85 2.17 -1.65 15.22
CA PHE A 85 1.78 -2.32 13.99
C PHE A 85 1.32 -3.76 14.24
N VAL A 86 1.94 -4.48 15.19
CA VAL A 86 1.49 -5.81 15.63
C VAL A 86 0.10 -5.71 16.25
N GLU A 87 -0.12 -4.78 17.18
CA GLU A 87 -1.43 -4.55 17.81
C GLU A 87 -2.51 -4.24 16.76
N TYR A 88 -2.19 -3.40 15.77
CA TYR A 88 -3.09 -3.11 14.66
C TYR A 88 -3.51 -4.38 13.90
N LYS A 89 -2.57 -5.30 13.64
CA LYS A 89 -2.84 -6.57 12.95
C LYS A 89 -3.70 -7.52 13.79
N GLU A 90 -3.44 -7.59 15.09
CA GLU A 90 -4.24 -8.39 16.04
C GLU A 90 -5.67 -7.88 16.14
N LYS A 91 -5.85 -6.56 16.25
CA LYS A 91 -7.17 -5.93 16.25
C LYS A 91 -7.93 -6.23 14.96
N MET A 92 -7.28 -6.11 13.81
CA MET A 92 -7.91 -6.42 12.52
C MET A 92 -8.38 -7.89 12.46
N ALA A 93 -7.60 -8.83 13.01
CA ALA A 93 -8.00 -10.24 13.08
C ALA A 93 -9.21 -10.43 14.00
N SER A 94 -9.23 -9.80 15.17
CA SER A 94 -10.36 -9.81 16.09
C SER A 94 -11.64 -9.26 15.44
N ASP A 95 -11.54 -8.10 14.77
CA ASP A 95 -12.66 -7.46 14.09
C ASP A 95 -13.26 -8.37 13.00
N ILE A 96 -12.44 -9.16 12.31
CA ILE A 96 -12.89 -10.14 11.31
C ILE A 96 -13.66 -11.28 11.97
N LEU A 97 -13.14 -11.84 13.06
CA LEU A 97 -13.81 -12.92 13.79
C LEU A 97 -15.17 -12.47 14.35
N GLU A 98 -15.26 -11.25 14.87
CA GLU A 98 -16.52 -10.68 15.33
C GLU A 98 -17.53 -10.49 14.19
N LYS A 99 -17.07 -10.05 13.01
CA LYS A 99 -17.93 -9.90 11.83
C LYS A 99 -18.42 -11.25 11.33
N ASP A 100 -17.55 -12.25 11.31
CA ASP A 100 -17.90 -13.62 10.91
C ASP A 100 -18.97 -14.21 11.84
N ALA A 101 -18.79 -14.11 13.16
CA ALA A 101 -19.78 -14.56 14.13
C ALA A 101 -21.16 -13.91 13.94
N LYS A 102 -21.19 -12.60 13.64
CA LYS A 102 -22.43 -11.88 13.33
C LYS A 102 -23.09 -12.39 12.04
N ILE A 103 -22.30 -12.69 11.02
CA ILE A 103 -22.81 -13.23 9.75
C ILE A 103 -23.40 -14.63 9.97
N GLN A 104 -22.74 -15.49 10.74
CA GLN A 104 -23.24 -16.84 11.07
C GLN A 104 -24.57 -16.77 11.82
N ALA A 105 -24.68 -15.92 12.86
CA ALA A 105 -25.93 -15.75 13.60
C ALA A 105 -27.09 -15.28 12.70
N LEU A 106 -26.85 -14.34 11.79
CA LEU A 106 -27.85 -13.88 10.81
C LEU A 106 -28.24 -14.96 9.79
N ALA A 107 -27.38 -15.94 9.54
CA ALA A 107 -27.67 -17.06 8.66
C ALA A 107 -28.51 -18.15 9.35
N GLU A 108 -28.33 -18.35 10.66
CA GLU A 108 -29.10 -19.30 11.48
C GLU A 108 -30.52 -18.80 11.81
N GLU A 109 -30.75 -17.48 11.82
CA GLU A 109 -32.08 -16.87 12.03
C GLU A 109 -32.99 -16.89 10.79
N LYS A 110 -32.50 -17.35 9.63
CA LYS A 110 -33.25 -17.47 8.37
C LYS A 110 -33.65 -18.91 8.06
#